data_AF-A0A3M5G120-F1
#
_entry.id   AF-A0A3M5G120-F1
#
_cell.length_a   1.000
_cell.length_b   1.000
_cell.length_c   1.000
_cell.angle_alpha   90.00
_cell.angle_beta   90.00
_cell.angle_gamma   90.00
#
_symmetry.space_group_name_H-M   'P 1'
#
loop_
_entity.id
_entity.type
_entity.pdbx_description
1 polymer ?
#
loop_
_entity_poly.entity_id
_entity_poly.type
_entity_poly.pdbx_seq_one_letter_code
_entity_poly.pdbx_strand_id
1 'polypeptide(L)'
;MEQIAAQTGVKLVGPAMNWGTMPGYGDPVVWLDAFYTAYRSMNQNRDPRIDYLAFHWYDYGLPGMLDRLSKYGKPFWVTEFANWHALDDGAQIDTVEKQKQQMAEMVATLEQRTDVFRYAWFTGRMNPDPHFSSLLNNEGKLTELGQYYLSLPYNE
;
A
#
# COMPACT_ATOMS: atom_id res chain seq x y z
N MET A 1 9.50 -19.53 1.81
CA MET A 1 9.91 -18.12 1.63
C MET A 1 11.26 -17.82 2.25
N GLU A 2 11.46 -18.01 3.56
CA GLU A 2 12.77 -17.71 4.20
C GLU A 2 13.95 -18.51 3.64
N GLN A 3 13.74 -19.79 3.30
CA GLN A 3 14.78 -20.60 2.65
C GLN A 3 15.20 -20.04 1.30
N ILE A 4 14.24 -19.59 0.47
CA ILE A 4 14.53 -18.95 -0.82
C ILE A 4 15.32 -17.65 -0.58
N ALA A 5 14.88 -16.82 0.38
CA ALA A 5 15.58 -15.59 0.73
C ALA A 5 17.00 -15.83 1.25
N ALA A 6 17.26 -16.95 1.94
CA ALA A 6 18.60 -17.35 2.35
C ALA A 6 19.46 -17.82 1.16
N GLN A 7 18.86 -18.51 0.19
CA GLN A 7 19.55 -19.06 -0.98
C GLN A 7 19.88 -18.00 -2.04
N THR A 8 19.03 -16.99 -2.19
CA THR A 8 19.16 -16.00 -3.29
C THR A 8 19.56 -14.60 -2.80
N GLY A 9 19.50 -14.35 -1.49
CA GLY A 9 19.78 -13.04 -0.92
C GLY A 9 18.64 -12.01 -1.07
N VAL A 10 17.49 -12.40 -1.65
CA VAL A 10 16.35 -11.48 -1.78
C VAL A 10 15.82 -11.06 -0.40
N LYS A 11 15.26 -9.85 -0.35
CA LYS A 11 14.53 -9.34 0.82
C LYS A 11 13.08 -9.82 0.78
N LEU A 12 12.54 -10.17 1.93
CA LEU A 12 11.14 -10.56 2.08
C LEU A 12 10.28 -9.32 2.35
N VAL A 13 9.52 -8.91 1.33
CA VAL A 13 8.57 -7.80 1.38
C VAL A 13 7.16 -8.38 1.55
N GLY A 14 6.57 -8.20 2.72
CA GLY A 14 5.22 -8.66 3.04
C GLY A 14 5.09 -9.27 4.45
N PRO A 15 3.93 -9.85 4.77
CA PRO A 15 2.73 -9.95 3.93
C PRO A 15 2.15 -8.59 3.54
N ALA A 16 1.44 -8.52 2.41
CA ALA A 16 0.76 -7.31 1.95
C ALA A 16 -0.58 -7.15 2.66
N MET A 17 -0.63 -6.24 3.62
CA MET A 17 -1.77 -6.04 4.50
C MET A 17 -2.77 -5.03 3.92
N ASN A 18 -4.04 -5.17 4.29
CA ASN A 18 -5.13 -4.20 4.08
C ASN A 18 -6.15 -4.41 5.23
N TRP A 19 -7.23 -3.63 5.25
CA TRP A 19 -8.43 -4.03 5.99
C TRP A 19 -9.01 -5.29 5.34
N GLY A 20 -9.10 -6.36 6.12
CA GLY A 20 -9.50 -7.68 5.66
C GLY A 20 -11.00 -7.94 5.80
N THR A 21 -11.45 -9.01 5.15
CA THR A 21 -12.82 -9.55 5.29
C THR A 21 -12.84 -10.90 6.02
N MET A 22 -11.67 -11.45 6.37
CA MET A 22 -11.57 -12.70 7.11
C MET A 22 -12.17 -12.52 8.52
N PRO A 23 -13.15 -13.36 8.93
CA PRO A 23 -13.77 -13.25 10.24
C PRO A 23 -12.73 -13.28 11.38
N GLY A 24 -12.80 -12.29 12.28
CA GLY A 24 -11.85 -12.13 13.39
C GLY A 24 -10.50 -11.51 13.01
N TYR A 25 -10.22 -11.29 11.73
CA TYR A 25 -8.95 -10.79 11.21
C TYR A 25 -9.11 -9.64 10.20
N GLY A 26 -10.19 -8.86 10.34
CA GLY A 26 -10.38 -7.66 9.51
C GLY A 26 -9.33 -6.59 9.80
N ASP A 27 -8.93 -6.44 11.06
CA ASP A 27 -7.84 -5.54 11.43
C ASP A 27 -6.48 -6.18 11.11
N PRO A 28 -5.62 -5.55 10.28
CA PRO A 28 -4.32 -6.10 9.95
C PRO A 28 -3.39 -6.26 11.17
N VAL A 29 -3.58 -5.48 12.24
CA VAL A 29 -2.83 -5.65 13.49
C VAL A 29 -3.20 -6.96 14.17
N VAL A 30 -4.49 -7.31 14.20
CA VAL A 30 -4.96 -8.57 14.79
C VAL A 30 -4.42 -9.77 14.01
N TRP A 31 -4.45 -9.68 12.67
CA TRP A 31 -3.90 -10.74 11.83
C TRP A 31 -2.38 -10.88 11.98
N LEU A 32 -1.62 -9.78 11.97
CA LEU A 32 -0.16 -9.82 12.11
C LEU A 32 0.25 -10.32 13.50
N ASP A 33 -0.44 -9.91 14.57
CA ASP A 33 -0.18 -10.42 15.93
C ASP A 33 -0.36 -11.95 16.00
N ALA A 34 -1.43 -12.46 15.39
CA ALA A 34 -1.68 -13.91 15.31
C ALA A 34 -0.64 -14.63 14.44
N PHE A 35 -0.23 -14.04 13.31
CA PHE A 35 0.81 -14.58 12.44
C PHE A 35 2.16 -14.70 13.17
N TYR A 36 2.59 -13.64 13.86
CA TYR A 36 3.81 -13.66 14.68
C TYR A 36 3.75 -14.74 15.77
N THR A 37 2.60 -14.84 16.47
CA THR A 37 2.39 -15.84 17.52
C THR A 37 2.47 -17.27 16.97
N ALA A 38 1.75 -17.54 15.88
CA ALA A 38 1.77 -18.85 15.23
C ALA A 38 3.19 -19.20 14.75
N TYR A 39 3.89 -18.27 14.11
CA TYR A 39 5.25 -18.49 13.64
C TYR A 39 6.20 -18.81 14.80
N ARG A 40 6.21 -18.02 15.87
CA ARG A 40 7.03 -18.24 17.07
C ARG A 40 6.79 -19.62 17.68
N SER A 41 5.52 -20.05 17.76
CA SER A 41 5.16 -21.36 18.32
C SER A 41 5.79 -22.55 17.57
N MET A 42 6.08 -22.37 16.28
CA MET A 42 6.66 -23.39 15.40
C MET A 42 8.17 -23.23 15.20
N ASN A 43 8.77 -22.12 15.63
CA ASN A 43 10.14 -21.74 15.27
C ASN A 43 10.98 -21.32 16.48
N GLN A 44 10.93 -22.10 17.57
CA GLN A 44 11.75 -21.89 18.78
C GLN A 44 11.61 -20.45 19.34
N ASN A 45 10.38 -19.92 19.29
CA ASN A 45 10.04 -18.56 19.70
C ASN A 45 10.75 -17.43 18.93
N ARG A 46 11.29 -17.72 17.75
CA ARG A 46 11.86 -16.71 16.85
C ARG A 46 10.76 -16.00 16.05
N ASP A 47 10.93 -14.70 15.83
CA ASP A 47 10.09 -13.91 14.92
C ASP A 47 10.23 -14.33 13.46
N PRO A 48 9.16 -14.20 12.65
CA PRO A 48 9.26 -14.37 11.20
C PRO A 48 10.25 -13.34 10.61
N ARG A 49 11.02 -13.75 9.61
CA ARG A 49 11.86 -12.85 8.84
C ARG A 49 10.97 -12.01 7.93
N ILE A 50 10.76 -10.76 8.35
CA ILE A 50 10.15 -9.71 7.55
C ILE A 50 11.21 -8.61 7.40
N ASP A 51 11.67 -8.40 6.16
CA ASP A 51 12.60 -7.32 5.82
C ASP A 51 11.83 -6.01 5.62
N TYR A 52 10.67 -6.06 4.97
CA TYR A 52 9.70 -4.95 4.85
C TYR A 52 8.28 -5.49 5.01
N LEU A 53 7.38 -4.73 5.63
CA LEU A 53 5.94 -5.00 5.52
C LEU A 53 5.41 -4.41 4.21
N ALA A 54 4.41 -5.05 3.60
CA ALA A 54 3.70 -4.47 2.47
C ALA A 54 2.32 -3.98 2.92
N PHE A 55 1.83 -2.91 2.32
CA PHE A 55 0.52 -2.35 2.65
C PHE A 55 -0.24 -1.89 1.41
N HIS A 56 -1.52 -2.22 1.34
CA HIS A 56 -2.45 -1.77 0.31
C HIS A 56 -3.52 -0.90 0.96
N TRP A 57 -3.86 0.22 0.34
CA TRP A 57 -4.89 1.11 0.88
C TRP A 57 -5.64 1.87 -0.21
N TYR A 58 -6.96 1.94 -0.08
CA TYR A 58 -7.86 2.44 -1.13
C TYR A 58 -8.79 3.56 -0.64
N ASP A 59 -8.43 4.23 0.45
CA ASP A 59 -9.27 5.24 1.10
C ASP A 59 -8.39 6.33 1.75
N TYR A 60 -9.02 7.29 2.39
CA TYR A 60 -8.38 8.26 3.27
C TYR A 60 -7.66 7.57 4.44
N GLY A 61 -6.73 8.28 5.08
CA GLY A 61 -6.10 7.82 6.33
C GLY A 61 -4.92 6.86 6.18
N LEU A 62 -4.33 6.75 4.97
CA LEU A 62 -3.09 5.99 4.74
C LEU A 62 -1.98 6.27 5.78
N PRO A 63 -1.60 7.54 6.11
CA PRO A 63 -0.57 7.79 7.11
C PRO A 63 -0.90 7.17 8.48
N GLY A 64 -2.16 7.28 8.92
CA GLY A 64 -2.60 6.71 10.19
C GLY A 64 -2.55 5.18 10.20
N MET A 65 -2.82 4.53 9.06
CA MET A 65 -2.66 3.08 8.95
C MET A 65 -1.19 2.64 9.01
N LEU A 66 -0.29 3.38 8.36
CA LEU A 66 1.15 3.14 8.47
C LEU A 66 1.65 3.33 9.91
N ASP A 67 1.17 4.38 10.61
CA ASP A 67 1.52 4.62 12.01
C ASP A 67 1.07 3.47 12.93
N ARG A 68 -0.10 2.89 12.69
CA ARG A 68 -0.56 1.71 13.45
C ARG A 68 0.32 0.49 13.21
N LEU A 69 0.76 0.27 11.97
CA LEU A 69 1.60 -0.86 11.59
C LEU A 69 3.08 -0.66 11.97
N SER A 70 3.50 0.58 12.25
CA SER A 70 4.87 0.87 12.72
C SER A 70 5.19 0.16 14.04
N LYS A 71 4.18 -0.29 14.80
CA LYS A 71 4.28 -1.23 15.94
C LYS A 71 5.22 -2.41 15.69
N TYR A 72 5.32 -2.92 14.45
CA TYR A 72 6.16 -4.08 14.13
C TYR A 72 7.64 -3.74 13.88
N GLY A 73 8.01 -2.45 13.90
CA GLY A 73 9.38 -1.99 13.69
C GLY A 73 9.93 -2.35 12.31
N LYS A 74 9.07 -2.42 11.29
CA LYS A 74 9.43 -2.75 9.90
C LYS A 74 9.20 -1.57 8.99
N PRO A 75 10.13 -1.26 8.07
CA PRO A 75 9.85 -0.34 6.97
C PRO A 75 8.82 -0.94 6.00
N PHE A 76 8.25 -0.10 5.14
CA PHE A 76 7.12 -0.42 4.29
C PHE A 76 7.45 -0.37 2.81
N TRP A 77 6.77 -1.23 2.06
CA TRP A 77 6.42 -0.97 0.67
C TRP A 77 4.90 -0.77 0.58
N VAL A 78 4.43 0.35 0.03
CA VAL A 78 2.99 0.55 -0.21
C VAL A 78 2.66 0.08 -1.62
N THR A 79 2.46 -1.22 -1.77
CA THR A 79 2.46 -1.91 -3.07
C THR A 79 1.18 -1.77 -3.88
N GLU A 80 0.12 -1.22 -3.29
CA GLU A 80 -1.06 -0.72 -4.01
C GLU A 80 -1.62 0.49 -3.25
N PHE A 81 -1.89 1.59 -3.96
CA PHE A 81 -2.69 2.67 -3.41
C PHE A 81 -3.40 3.48 -4.49
N ALA A 82 -4.59 3.96 -4.12
CA ALA A 82 -5.41 4.96 -4.78
C ALA A 82 -6.43 5.45 -3.74
N ASN A 83 -7.25 6.47 -4.02
CA ASN A 83 -8.44 6.72 -3.19
C ASN A 83 -9.69 6.35 -3.98
N TRP A 84 -10.45 5.38 -3.48
CA TRP A 84 -11.70 4.84 -4.04
C TRP A 84 -12.88 5.08 -3.09
N HIS A 85 -12.80 6.11 -2.25
CA HIS A 85 -13.90 6.49 -1.39
C HIS A 85 -15.16 6.73 -2.22
N ALA A 86 -16.25 6.04 -1.88
CA ALA A 86 -17.46 5.97 -2.70
C ALA A 86 -18.75 6.29 -1.93
N LEU A 87 -18.67 6.54 -0.62
CA LEU A 87 -19.84 6.95 0.14
C LEU A 87 -20.24 8.38 -0.23
N ASP A 88 -21.55 8.64 -0.28
CA ASP A 88 -22.08 9.97 -0.56
C ASP A 88 -22.08 10.84 0.71
N ASP A 89 -20.88 11.13 1.21
CA ASP A 89 -20.63 11.94 2.41
C ASP A 89 -19.84 13.23 2.10
N GLY A 90 -19.64 13.54 0.83
CA GLY A 90 -18.88 14.67 0.34
C GLY A 90 -17.40 14.37 0.10
N ALA A 91 -16.91 13.19 0.51
CA ALA A 91 -15.54 12.74 0.32
C ALA A 91 -15.38 11.74 -0.85
N GLN A 92 -16.45 11.45 -1.60
CA GLN A 92 -16.37 10.53 -2.74
C GLN A 92 -15.37 10.99 -3.80
N ILE A 93 -14.61 10.05 -4.35
CA ILE A 93 -13.70 10.25 -5.48
C ILE A 93 -14.46 9.96 -6.78
N ASP A 94 -15.15 10.96 -7.29
CA ASP A 94 -16.05 10.89 -8.44
C ASP A 94 -15.60 11.77 -9.62
N THR A 95 -14.38 12.33 -9.55
CA THR A 95 -13.78 13.17 -10.60
C THR A 95 -12.26 12.95 -10.67
N VAL A 96 -11.67 13.24 -11.85
CA VAL A 96 -10.21 13.15 -12.04
C VAL A 96 -9.48 14.19 -11.18
N GLU A 97 -10.07 15.36 -10.94
CA GLU A 97 -9.50 16.42 -10.09
C GLU A 97 -9.37 15.94 -8.65
N LYS A 98 -10.41 15.29 -8.09
CA LYS A 98 -10.34 14.70 -6.75
C LYS A 98 -9.29 13.59 -6.66
N GLN A 99 -9.19 12.74 -7.70
CA GLN A 99 -8.18 11.67 -7.69
C GLN A 99 -6.75 12.22 -7.79
N LYS A 100 -6.53 13.28 -8.58
CA LYS A 100 -5.24 13.99 -8.64
C LYS A 100 -4.89 14.63 -7.29
N GLN A 101 -5.86 15.25 -6.60
CA GLN A 101 -5.63 15.80 -5.27
C GLN A 101 -5.18 14.72 -4.30
N GLN A 102 -5.90 13.59 -4.23
CA GLN A 102 -5.53 12.49 -3.35
C GLN A 102 -4.19 11.84 -3.73
N MET A 103 -3.90 11.69 -5.03
CA MET A 103 -2.61 11.22 -5.50
C MET A 103 -1.46 12.12 -4.99
N ALA A 104 -1.59 13.43 -5.13
CA ALA A 104 -0.56 14.37 -4.67
C ALA A 104 -0.35 14.29 -3.15
N GLU A 105 -1.44 14.23 -2.37
CA GLU A 105 -1.38 14.11 -0.90
C GLU A 105 -0.74 12.78 -0.44
N MET A 106 -1.13 11.66 -1.05
CA MET A 106 -0.59 10.34 -0.73
C MET A 106 0.88 10.22 -1.15
N VAL A 107 1.24 10.65 -2.37
CA VAL A 107 2.64 10.63 -2.83
C VAL A 107 3.51 11.52 -1.95
N ALA A 108 3.09 12.75 -1.63
CA ALA A 108 3.85 13.62 -0.74
C ALA A 108 4.06 13.00 0.66
N THR A 109 3.04 12.33 1.20
CA THR A 109 3.17 11.58 2.46
C THR A 109 4.20 10.47 2.34
N LEU A 110 4.11 9.65 1.29
CA LEU A 110 4.96 8.48 1.09
C LEU A 110 6.42 8.88 0.85
N GLU A 111 6.66 9.97 0.11
CA GLU A 111 7.99 10.53 -0.12
C GLU A 111 8.62 11.07 1.18
N GLN A 112 7.83 11.72 2.05
CA GLN A 112 8.34 12.29 3.31
C GLN A 112 8.66 11.24 4.39
N ARG A 113 8.16 10.01 4.25
CA ARG A 113 8.31 8.97 5.25
C ARG A 113 9.59 8.17 5.04
N THR A 114 10.54 8.32 5.96
CA THR A 114 11.81 7.56 5.94
C THR A 114 11.64 6.05 6.14
N ASP A 115 10.49 5.62 6.63
CA ASP A 115 10.13 4.20 6.79
C ASP A 115 9.38 3.64 5.58
N VAL A 116 9.14 4.41 4.52
CA VAL A 116 8.58 3.93 3.25
C VAL A 116 9.71 3.86 2.22
N PHE A 117 9.99 2.66 1.71
CA PHE A 117 11.06 2.46 0.73
C PHE A 117 10.55 2.58 -0.72
N ARG A 118 9.36 2.06 -1.01
CA ARG A 118 8.74 2.08 -2.33
C ARG A 118 7.22 2.12 -2.22
N TYR A 119 6.60 2.65 -3.26
CA TYR A 119 5.15 2.61 -3.43
C TYR A 119 4.78 2.34 -4.88
N ALA A 120 3.56 1.86 -5.11
CA ALA A 120 3.04 1.58 -6.45
C ALA A 120 1.56 1.97 -6.54
N TRP A 121 1.28 2.94 -7.42
CA TRP A 121 -0.07 3.37 -7.72
C TRP A 121 -0.88 2.24 -8.38
N PHE A 122 -2.13 2.07 -7.96
CA PHE A 122 -3.06 1.15 -8.60
C PHE A 122 -4.01 1.94 -9.53
N THR A 123 -3.90 1.86 -10.87
CA THR A 123 -3.13 0.90 -11.66
C THR A 123 -2.78 1.46 -13.04
N GLY A 124 -2.14 0.65 -13.90
CA GLY A 124 -1.90 1.00 -15.30
C GLY A 124 -3.21 1.30 -16.05
N ARG A 125 -4.17 0.37 -16.04
CA ARG A 125 -5.48 0.51 -16.70
C ARG A 125 -6.55 -0.27 -15.94
N MET A 126 -7.76 0.26 -15.85
CA MET A 126 -8.96 -0.48 -15.42
C MET A 126 -10.20 -0.06 -16.21
N ASN A 127 -11.19 -0.95 -16.30
CA ASN A 127 -12.48 -0.67 -16.93
C ASN A 127 -13.57 -1.54 -16.27
N PRO A 128 -14.65 -0.97 -15.71
CA PRO A 128 -14.89 0.47 -15.55
C PRO A 128 -13.85 1.13 -14.63
N ASP A 129 -13.66 2.44 -14.79
CA ASP A 129 -12.75 3.25 -13.97
C ASP A 129 -13.51 4.39 -13.25
N PRO A 130 -14.37 4.05 -12.27
CA PRO A 130 -15.27 5.02 -11.63
C PRO A 130 -14.53 6.08 -10.80
N HIS A 131 -13.29 5.81 -10.40
CA HIS A 131 -12.45 6.68 -9.59
C HIS A 131 -11.24 7.23 -10.36
N PHE A 132 -11.26 7.14 -11.70
CA PHE A 132 -10.25 7.73 -12.59
C PHE A 132 -8.80 7.30 -12.26
N SER A 133 -8.58 6.06 -11.86
CA SER A 133 -7.29 5.56 -11.33
C SER A 133 -6.33 5.04 -12.41
N SER A 134 -6.74 4.94 -13.67
CA SER A 134 -5.87 4.48 -14.76
C SER A 134 -4.78 5.51 -15.09
N LEU A 135 -3.51 5.10 -15.04
CA LEU A 135 -2.38 5.93 -15.50
C LEU A 135 -2.20 5.93 -17.03
N LEU A 136 -2.73 4.93 -17.72
CA LEU A 136 -2.59 4.74 -19.16
C LEU A 136 -3.96 4.67 -19.85
N ASN A 137 -4.04 5.15 -21.10
CA ASN A 137 -5.21 4.99 -21.96
C ASN A 137 -4.90 4.00 -23.10
N ASN A 138 -4.74 4.44 -24.35
CA ASN A 138 -4.27 3.60 -25.43
C ASN A 138 -2.82 3.13 -25.17
N GLU A 139 -2.34 2.17 -25.96
CA GLU A 139 -0.96 1.69 -25.86
C GLU A 139 0.05 2.85 -25.99
N GLY A 140 1.03 2.89 -25.08
CA GLY A 140 2.07 3.92 -25.07
C GLY A 140 1.59 5.34 -24.76
N LYS A 141 0.37 5.53 -24.24
CA LYS A 141 -0.21 6.84 -23.97
C LYS A 141 -0.67 6.97 -22.51
N LEU A 142 -0.24 8.05 -21.87
CA LEU A 142 -0.63 8.42 -20.50
C LEU A 142 -2.03 9.04 -20.49
N THR A 143 -2.76 8.84 -19.40
CA THR A 143 -3.91 9.68 -19.05
C THR A 143 -3.45 11.01 -18.47
N GLU A 144 -4.38 11.93 -18.21
CA GLU A 144 -4.09 13.13 -17.43
C GLU A 144 -3.50 12.77 -16.05
N LEU A 145 -4.09 11.79 -15.37
CA LEU A 145 -3.60 11.30 -14.08
C LEU A 145 -2.19 10.69 -14.21
N GLY A 146 -1.94 9.90 -15.27
CA GLY A 146 -0.64 9.30 -15.53
C GLY A 146 0.47 10.33 -15.74
N GLN A 147 0.19 11.38 -16.53
CA GLN A 147 1.12 12.48 -16.72
C GLN A 147 1.36 13.24 -15.42
N TYR A 148 0.32 13.39 -14.59
CA TYR A 148 0.42 14.05 -13.29
C TYR A 148 1.29 13.26 -12.31
N TYR A 149 1.07 11.95 -12.16
CA TYR A 149 1.86 11.07 -11.30
C TYR A 149 3.37 11.17 -11.57
N LEU A 150 3.76 11.13 -12.85
CA LEU A 150 5.17 11.22 -13.26
C LEU A 150 5.77 12.62 -13.10
N SER A 151 4.95 13.65 -12.85
CA SER A 151 5.40 15.03 -12.65
C SER A 151 5.52 15.45 -11.18
N LEU A 152 5.06 14.61 -10.25
CA LEU A 152 5.09 14.92 -8.82
C LEU A 152 6.54 14.96 -8.30
N PRO A 153 6.84 15.82 -7.31
CA PRO A 153 8.15 15.85 -6.67
C PRO A 153 8.41 14.56 -5.89
N TYR A 154 9.69 14.19 -5.79
CA TYR A 154 10.16 13.04 -5.03
C TYR A 154 11.39 13.44 -4.21
N ASN A 155 11.68 12.67 -3.15
CA ASN A 155 12.90 12.80 -2.37
C ASN A 155 13.99 11.89 -2.97
N GLU A 156 15.19 12.44 -3.16
CA GLU A 156 16.39 11.70 -3.60
C GLU A 156 17.06 10.93 -2.46
#